data_AF-A0A6I0K1E0-F1
#
_entry.id   AF-A0A6I0K1E0-F1
#
_cell.length_a   1.000
_cell.length_b   1.000
_cell.length_c   1.000
_cell.angle_alpha   90.00
_cell.angle_beta   90.00
_cell.angle_gamma   90.00
#
_symmetry.space_group_name_H-M   'P 1'
#
loop_
_entity.id
_entity.type
_entity.pdbx_description
1 polymer ?
#
loop_
_entity_poly.entity_id
_entity_poly.type
_entity_poly.pdbx_seq_one_letter_code
_entity_poly.pdbx_strand_id
1 'polypeptide(L)' 'GDSTFVYVMTDSVPTQKFERKEVKVGMSDGIKIVIKDGVDGKSKVRGAEKKDK' A
#
# COMPACT_ATOMS: atom_id res chain seq x y z
N GLY A 1 -6.78 19.09 0.99
CA GLY A 1 -6.23 18.12 1.94
C GLY A 1 -5.97 16.85 1.17
N ASP A 2 -4.70 16.56 0.90
CA ASP A 2 -4.24 15.68 -0.19
C ASP A 2 -3.41 14.51 0.37
N SER A 3 -3.77 14.03 1.56
CA SER A 3 -3.08 12.91 2.19
C SER A 3 -3.59 11.59 1.62
N THR A 4 -2.67 10.78 1.10
CA THR A 4 -2.98 9.43 0.61
C THR A 4 -2.73 8.42 1.72
N PHE A 5 -3.59 7.42 1.81
CA PHE A 5 -3.45 6.36 2.81
C PHE A 5 -3.49 5.00 2.14
N VAL A 6 -2.66 4.08 2.63
CA VAL A 6 -2.67 2.66 2.25
C VAL A 6 -2.85 1.81 3.48
N TYR A 7 -3.41 0.62 3.29
CA TYR A 7 -3.57 -0.36 4.35
C TYR A 7 -2.43 -1.37 4.25
N VAL A 8 -1.57 -1.44 5.25
CA VAL A 8 -0.45 -2.40 5.29
C VAL A 8 -0.86 -3.58 6.17
N MET A 9 -0.75 -4.80 5.65
CA MET A 9 -0.97 -6.02 6.41
C MET A 9 0.19 -6.22 7.40
N THR A 10 -0.13 -6.21 8.69
CA THR A 10 0.86 -6.37 9.77
C THR A 10 0.84 -7.77 10.37
N ASP A 11 -0.34 -8.39 10.48
CA ASP A 11 -0.52 -9.74 11.01
C ASP A 11 -1.53 -10.54 10.17
N SER A 12 -1.37 -11.87 10.17
CA SER A 12 -2.17 -12.78 9.33
C SER A 12 -3.01 -13.80 10.11
N VAL A 13 -2.85 -13.93 11.43
CA VAL A 13 -3.46 -15.05 12.19
C VAL A 13 -3.95 -14.59 13.56
N PRO A 14 -5.19 -14.94 14.01
CA PRO A 14 -6.26 -15.63 13.26
C PRO A 14 -7.02 -14.70 12.30
N THR A 15 -6.83 -13.39 12.42
CA THR A 15 -7.44 -12.37 11.56
C THR A 15 -6.36 -11.54 10.90
N GLN A 16 -6.54 -11.27 9.60
CA GLN A 16 -5.63 -10.42 8.86
C GLN A 16 -5.79 -8.97 9.35
N LYS A 17 -4.79 -8.48 10.10
CA LYS A 17 -4.78 -7.09 10.58
C LYS A 17 -4.15 -6.22 9.51
N PHE A 18 -4.84 -5.12 9.23
CA PHE A 18 -4.35 -4.07 8.36
C PHE A 18 -4.22 -2.79 9.16
N GLU A 19 -3.05 -2.18 9.09
CA GLU A 19 -2.80 -0.87 9.66
C GLU A 19 -2.93 0.19 8.58
N ARG A 20 -3.73 1.24 8.85
CA ARG A 20 -3.86 2.36 7.93
C ARG A 20 -2.63 3.26 8.10
N LYS A 21 -1.82 3.37 7.06
CA LYS A 21 -0.60 4.16 7.04
C LYS A 21 -0.72 5.28 6.02
N GLU A 22 -0.38 6.50 6.42
CA GLU A 22 -0.27 7.63 5.51
C GLU A 22 0.96 7.46 4.63
N VAL A 23 0.80 7.73 3.34
CA VAL A 23 1.87 7.67 2.34
C VAL A 23 1.94 8.95 1.54
N LYS A 24 3.16 9.30 1.14
CA LYS A 24 3.41 10.39 0.20
C LYS A 24 3.54 9.81 -1.19
N VAL A 25 2.55 10.10 -2.03
CA VAL A 25 2.60 9.75 -3.45
C VAL A 25 3.42 10.76 -4.24
N GLY A 26 4.01 10.30 -5.34
CA GLY A 26 4.75 11.09 -6.30
C GLY A 26 4.05 11.13 -7.64
N MET A 27 4.84 11.17 -8.71
CA MET A 27 4.31 11.19 -10.07
C MET A 27 3.60 9.87 -10.38
N SER A 28 2.45 9.97 -11.03
CA SER A 28 1.68 8.84 -11.57
C SER A 28 1.73 8.94 -13.08
N ASP A 29 1.95 7.81 -13.76
CA ASP A 29 1.87 7.71 -15.23
C ASP A 29 0.46 7.33 -15.72
N GLY A 30 -0.53 7.35 -14.81
CA GLY A 30 -1.92 6.95 -15.09
C GLY A 30 -2.19 5.45 -14.91
N ILE A 31 -1.14 4.64 -14.71
CA ILE A 31 -1.24 3.19 -14.47
C ILE A 31 -0.54 2.81 -13.16
N LYS A 32 0.61 3.43 -12.89
CA LYS A 32 1.47 3.22 -11.72
C LYS A 32 1.64 4.55 -10.99
N ILE A 33 1.50 4.48 -9.67
CA ILE A 33 1.74 5.61 -8.77
C ILE A 33 3.05 5.33 -8.03
N VAL A 34 3.97 6.28 -8.06
CA VAL A 34 5.19 6.21 -7.25
C VAL A 34 4.85 6.57 -5.81
N ILE A 35 5.26 5.75 -4.84
CA ILE A 35 5.23 6.12 -3.42
C ILE A 35 6.62 6.58 -3.03
N LYS A 36 6.72 7.84 -2.58
CA LYS A 36 7.99 8.44 -2.13
C LYS A 36 8.30 8.11 -0.68
N ASP A 37 7.27 7.94 0.15
CA ASP A 37 7.44 7.73 1.60
C ASP A 37 6.21 7.05 2.21
N GLY A 38 6.40 6.35 3.31
CA GLY A 38 5.35 5.73 4.12
C GLY A 38 5.16 4.22 3.94
N VAL A 39 5.72 3.59 2.90
CA VAL A 39 5.68 2.12 2.76
C VAL A 39 6.90 1.61 2.02
N ASP A 40 7.44 0.47 2.47
CA ASP A 40 8.58 -0.17 1.84
C ASP A 40 8.13 -1.20 0.79
N GLY A 41 8.97 -1.47 -0.21
CA GLY A 41 8.67 -2.48 -1.25
C GLY A 41 8.51 -3.91 -0.73
N LYS A 42 8.82 -4.17 0.55
CA LYS A 42 8.60 -5.45 1.24
C LYS A 42 7.26 -5.50 1.99
N SER A 43 6.62 -4.37 2.21
CA SER A 43 5.36 -4.29 2.95
C SER A 43 4.21 -4.83 2.11
N LYS A 44 3.40 -5.72 2.69
CA LYS A 44 2.19 -6.24 2.04
C LYS A 44 1.08 -5.21 2.14
N VAL A 45 0.84 -4.47 1.06
CA VAL A 45 -0.27 -3.52 1.00
C VAL A 45 -1.55 -4.24 0.59
N ARG A 46 -2.68 -3.86 1.21
CA ARG A 46 -4.01 -4.32 0.83
C ARG A 46 -4.36 -3.74 -0.55
N GLY A 47 -4.38 -4.59 -1.55
CA GLY A 47 -4.73 -4.25 -2.92
C GLY A 47 -5.00 -5.50 -3.73
N ALA A 48 -5.45 -5.32 -4.95
CA ALA A 48 -5.55 -6.42 -5.90
C ALA A 48 -4.13 -6.85 -6.30
N GLU A 49 -3.58 -7.84 -5.60
CA GLU A 49 -2.42 -8.57 -6.08
C GLU A 49 -2.79 -9.12 -7.46
N LYS A 50 -2.18 -8.60 -8.54
CA LYS A 50 -2.18 -9.32 -9.81
C LYS A 50 -1.36 -10.57 -9.58
N LYS A 51 -2.04 -11.68 -9.29
CA LYS A 51 -1.48 -13.00 -9.52
C LYS A 51 -1.34 -13.13 -11.03
N ASP A 52 -0.15 -12.87 -11.54
CA ASP A 52 0.21 -13.39 -12.86
C ASP A 52 -0.08 -14.89 -12.82
N LYS A 53 -0.97 -15.31 -13.73
CA LYS A 53 -1.47 -16.68 -13.83
C LYS A 53 -0.42 -17.60 -14.44
#